data_AF-H8GUI6-F1
#
_entry.id   AF-H8GUI6-F1
#
_cell.length_a   1.000
_cell.length_b   1.000
_cell.length_c   1.000
_cell.angle_alpha   90.00
_cell.angle_beta   90.00
_cell.angle_gamma   90.00
#
_symmetry.space_group_name_H-M   'P 1'
#
loop_
_entity.id
_entity.type
_entity.pdbx_description
1 polymer ?
#
loop_
_entity_poly.entity_id
_entity_poly.type
_entity_poly.pdbx_seq_one_letter_code
_entity_poly.pdbx_strand_id
1 'polypeptide(L)' 'MFGRRVPPNVVFLLSLLLAVVCGLVAYRALSAQSWVTGVIALVLAVWFAVDAVRSYGWSRRKP' A
#
# COMPACT_ATOMS: atom_id res chain seq x y z
N MET A 1 -14.94 -10.10 4.28
CA MET A 1 -16.01 -9.40 5.05
C MET A 1 -16.62 -8.34 4.14
N PHE A 2 -17.61 -8.72 3.31
CA PHE A 2 -18.12 -7.91 2.20
C PHE A 2 -19.63 -7.62 2.38
N GLY A 3 -19.98 -6.87 3.43
CA GLY A 3 -21.38 -6.45 3.69
C GLY A 3 -21.60 -4.93 3.66
N ARG A 4 -20.53 -4.14 3.69
CA ARG A 4 -20.55 -2.67 3.57
C ARG A 4 -19.45 -2.35 2.57
N ARG A 5 -19.80 -2.01 1.33
CA ARG A 5 -18.78 -1.69 0.29
C ARG A 5 -18.02 -0.46 0.77
N VAL A 6 -16.83 -0.68 1.33
CA VAL A 6 -15.93 0.40 1.74
C VAL A 6 -15.73 1.30 0.51
N PRO A 7 -15.90 2.63 0.64
CA PRO A 7 -15.79 3.53 -0.50
C PRO A 7 -14.42 3.36 -1.17
N PRO A 8 -14.34 3.31 -2.52
CA PRO A 8 -13.07 3.13 -3.23
C PRO A 8 -12.00 4.14 -2.82
N ASN A 9 -12.40 5.38 -2.51
CA ASN A 9 -11.51 6.44 -2.05
C ASN A 9 -10.88 6.13 -0.67
N VAL A 10 -11.62 5.46 0.22
CA VAL A 10 -11.12 5.07 1.54
C VAL A 10 -10.12 3.93 1.39
N VAL A 11 -10.41 2.96 0.53
CA VAL A 11 -9.46 1.87 0.20
C VAL A 11 -8.18 2.44 -0.40
N PHE A 12 -8.29 3.37 -1.35
CA PHE A 12 -7.14 4.07 -1.93
C PHE A 12 -6.27 4.77 -0.88
N LEU A 13 -6.89 5.59 -0.01
CA LEU A 13 -6.17 6.32 1.03
C LEU A 13 -5.46 5.39 2.02
N LEU A 14 -6.13 4.29 2.42
CA LEU A 14 -5.55 3.30 3.33
C LEU A 14 -4.38 2.56 2.68
N SER A 15 -4.53 2.10 1.43
CA SER A 15 -3.45 1.42 0.69
C SER A 15 -2.27 2.37 0.43
N LEU A 16 -2.53 3.65 0.13
CA LEU A 16 -1.49 4.67 -0.03
C LEU A 16 -0.73 4.92 1.29
N LEU A 17 -1.45 5.08 2.39
CA LEU A 17 -0.85 5.25 3.71
C LEU A 17 0.01 4.04 4.09
N LEU A 18 -0.49 2.81 3.85
CA LEU A 18 0.29 1.60 4.12
C LEU A 18 1.54 1.51 3.24
N ALA A 19 1.44 1.91 1.97
CA ALA A 19 2.60 1.96 1.08
C ALA A 19 3.68 2.92 1.60
N VAL A 20 3.28 4.11 2.08
CA VAL A 20 4.19 5.09 2.67
C VAL A 20 4.83 4.55 3.95
N VAL A 21 4.06 3.92 4.84
CA VAL A 21 4.57 3.32 6.07
C VAL A 21 5.55 2.19 5.76
N CYS A 22 5.22 1.28 4.82
CA CYS A 22 6.15 0.23 4.40
C CYS A 22 7.42 0.82 3.78
N GLY A 23 7.33 1.88 2.98
CA GLY A 23 8.49 2.57 2.41
C GLY A 23 9.40 3.17 3.49
N LEU A 24 8.82 3.81 4.51
CA LEU A 24 9.55 4.35 5.66
C LEU A 24 10.25 3.24 6.47
N VAL A 25 9.55 2.13 6.71
CA VAL A 25 10.12 0.96 7.41
C VAL A 25 11.24 0.34 6.57
N ALA A 26 11.07 0.20 5.26
CA ALA A 26 12.10 -0.30 4.36
C ALA A 26 13.35 0.59 4.39
N TYR A 27 13.18 1.91 4.31
CA TYR A 27 14.27 2.88 4.38
C TYR A 27 15.04 2.78 5.71
N ARG A 28 14.32 2.71 6.83
CA ARG A 28 14.93 2.54 8.16
C ARG A 28 15.66 1.19 8.29
N ALA A 29 15.05 0.10 7.83
CA ALA A 29 15.63 -1.24 7.91
C ALA A 29 16.91 -1.38 7.05
N LEU A 30 16.89 -0.84 5.83
CA LEU A 30 18.07 -0.78 4.95
C LEU A 30 19.17 0.09 5.55
N SER A 31 18.81 1.22 6.19
CA SER A 31 19.76 2.09 6.89
C SER A 31 20.41 1.40 8.10
N ALA A 32 19.70 0.46 8.73
CA ALA A 32 20.20 -0.37 9.83
C ALA A 32 20.91 -1.66 9.35
N GLN A 33 21.31 -1.74 8.07
CA GLN A 33 21.94 -2.91 7.43
C GLN A 33 21.13 -4.21 7.53
N SER A 34 19.84 -4.12 7.86
CA SER A 34 18.94 -5.26 7.91
C SER A 34 18.33 -5.49 6.53
N TRP A 35 19.10 -6.09 5.63
CA TRP A 35 18.75 -6.28 4.22
C TRP A 35 17.49 -7.12 4.02
N VAL A 36 17.31 -8.20 4.80
CA VAL A 36 16.15 -9.09 4.66
C VAL A 36 14.85 -8.36 4.98
N THR A 37 14.78 -7.68 6.11
CA THR A 37 13.59 -6.91 6.52
C THR A 37 13.36 -5.71 5.61
N GLY A 38 14.43 -5.06 5.15
CA GLY A 38 14.37 -3.96 4.17
C GLY A 38 13.75 -4.40 2.84
N VAL A 39 14.18 -5.53 2.29
CA VAL A 39 13.66 -6.06 1.01
C VAL A 39 12.19 -6.48 1.15
N ILE A 40 11.83 -7.17 2.24
CA ILE A 40 10.43 -7.58 2.47
C ILE A 40 9.52 -6.35 2.58
N ALA A 41 9.92 -5.34 3.36
CA ALA A 41 9.16 -4.10 3.51
C ALA A 41 9.04 -3.35 2.17
N LEU A 42 10.07 -3.37 1.34
CA LEU A 42 10.06 -2.74 0.01
C LEU A 42 9.09 -3.46 -0.94
N VAL A 43 9.09 -4.80 -0.96
CA VAL A 43 8.13 -5.58 -1.76
C VAL A 43 6.70 -5.30 -1.32
N LEU A 44 6.46 -5.20 0.00
CA LEU A 44 5.15 -4.85 0.54
C LEU A 44 4.74 -3.42 0.15
N ALA A 45 5.67 -2.45 0.21
CA ALA A 45 5.41 -1.08 -0.23
C ALA A 45 4.94 -1.03 -1.69
N VAL A 46 5.62 -1.77 -2.58
CA VAL A 46 5.24 -1.88 -4.00
C VAL A 46 3.87 -2.54 -4.14
N TRP A 47 3.59 -3.61 -3.40
CA TRP A 47 2.29 -4.28 -3.44
C TRP A 47 1.15 -3.32 -3.05
N PHE A 48 1.30 -2.58 -1.95
CA PHE A 48 0.30 -1.61 -1.50
C PHE A 48 0.16 -0.42 -2.46
N ALA A 49 1.23 -0.01 -3.13
CA ALA A 49 1.16 1.01 -4.17
C ALA A 49 0.34 0.52 -5.38
N VAL A 50 0.55 -0.72 -5.84
CA VAL A 50 -0.24 -1.33 -6.92
C VAL A 50 -1.71 -1.47 -6.51
N ASP A 51 -1.98 -1.89 -5.28
CA ASP A 51 -3.33 -1.98 -4.73
C ASP A 51 -4.03 -0.62 -4.67
N ALA A 52 -3.32 0.44 -4.29
CA ALA A 52 -3.81 1.82 -4.34
C ALA A 52 -4.17 2.22 -5.79
N VAL A 53 -3.29 1.97 -6.76
CA VAL A 53 -3.60 2.29 -8.17
C VAL A 53 -4.81 1.50 -8.68
N ARG A 54 -4.93 0.23 -8.31
CA ARG A 54 -6.05 -0.63 -8.69
C ARG A 54 -7.37 -0.15 -8.10
N SER A 55 -7.39 0.22 -6.82
CA SER A 55 -8.57 0.75 -6.14
C SER A 55 -8.98 2.13 -6.67
N TYR A 56 -8.02 2.97 -7.08
CA TYR A 56 -8.31 4.21 -7.80
C TYR A 56 -9.03 3.96 -9.13
N GLY A 57 -8.66 2.89 -9.85
CA GLY A 57 -9.35 2.45 -11.07
C GLY A 57 -10.83 2.07 -10.85
N TRP A 58 -11.19 1.57 -9.67
CA TRP A 58 -12.59 1.29 -9.31
C TRP A 58 -13.40 2.57 -9.07
N SER A 59 -12.76 3.64 -8.60
CA SER A 59 -13.42 4.95 -8.39
C SER A 59 -13.86 5.59 -9.72
N ARG A 60 -13.11 5.35 -10.81
CA ARG A 60 -13.46 5.82 -12.17
C ARG A 60 -14.51 4.96 -12.90
N ARG A 61 -14.78 3.74 -12.43
CA ARG A 61 -15.89 2.89 -12.92
C ARG A 61 -17.16 3.14 -12.11
N LYS A 62 -17.61 4.40 -12.03
CA LYS A 62 -19.03 4.65 -11.81
C LYS A 62 -19.71 4.52 -13.18
N PRO A 63 -20.76 3.69 -13.33
CA PRO A 63 -21.61 3.74 -14.52
C PRO A 63 -22.24 5.12 -14.68
#